data_AF-A0A6L7JQP1-F1
#
_entry.id   AF-A0A6L7JQP1-F1
#
_cell.length_a   1.000
_cell.length_b   1.000
_cell.length_c   1.000
_cell.angle_alpha   90.00
_cell.angle_beta   90.00
_cell.angle_gamma   90.00
#
_symmetry.space_group_name_H-M   'P 1'
#
loop_
_entity.id
_entity.type
_entity.pdbx_description
1 polymer ?
#
loop_
_entity_poly.entity_id
_entity_poly.type
_entity_poly.pdbx_seq_one_letter_code
_entity_poly.pdbx_strand_id
1 'polypeptide(L)'
;MTEQVLLVRRNLWHRVQNSAMYYSFIHNRTAMVSAAIVFTYVLLAVLAPLIAPYNPWDLTQFDIMDSEIPPIGSVEADSRFMLGTDAMG
;
A
#
# COMPACT_ATOMS: atom_id res chain seq x y z
N MET A 1 49.21 25.85 -13.24
CA MET A 1 49.28 24.84 -12.17
C MET A 1 48.29 25.23 -11.06
N THR A 2 47.02 25.43 -11.39
CA THR A 2 46.00 25.83 -10.40
C THR A 2 44.59 25.55 -10.95
N GLU A 3 44.03 24.45 -10.46
CA GLU A 3 42.63 24.35 -10.02
C GLU A 3 41.48 24.46 -11.04
N GLN A 4 41.60 23.81 -12.19
CA GLN A 4 40.40 23.42 -12.97
C GLN A 4 40.01 21.97 -12.69
N VAL A 5 39.94 21.61 -11.40
CA VAL A 5 39.12 20.46 -10.96
C VAL A 5 37.67 20.93 -11.10
N LEU A 6 37.18 20.95 -12.34
CA LEU A 6 35.77 21.06 -12.68
C LEU A 6 35.08 19.92 -11.96
N LEU A 7 34.50 20.20 -10.80
CA LEU A 7 33.64 19.29 -10.06
C LEU A 7 32.47 18.99 -10.99
N VAL A 8 32.59 17.90 -11.77
CA VAL A 8 31.48 17.30 -12.48
C VAL A 8 30.46 16.98 -11.42
N ARG A 9 29.48 17.86 -11.24
CA ARG A 9 28.36 17.67 -10.32
C ARG A 9 27.54 16.54 -10.91
N ARG A 10 28.01 15.30 -10.77
CA ARG A 10 27.32 14.11 -11.25
C ARG A 10 25.95 14.14 -10.60
N ASN A 11 24.94 14.34 -11.46
CA ASN A 11 23.56 14.29 -11.07
C ASN A 11 23.33 12.99 -10.26
N LEU A 12 22.65 13.09 -9.12
CA LEU A 12 22.33 11.95 -8.26
C LEU A 12 21.62 10.85 -9.07
N TRP A 13 20.77 11.23 -10.01
CA TRP A 13 20.09 10.32 -10.93
C TRP A 13 21.06 9.46 -11.76
N HIS A 14 22.10 10.08 -12.33
CA HIS A 14 23.13 9.34 -13.06
C HIS A 14 23.96 8.43 -12.17
N ARG A 15 24.09 8.73 -10.87
CA ARG A 15 24.80 7.84 -9.93
C ARG A 15 23.95 6.63 -9.57
N VAL A 16 22.65 6.83 -9.36
CA VAL A 16 21.71 5.75 -9.04
C VAL A 16 21.55 4.81 -10.23
N GLN A 17 21.33 5.33 -11.44
CA GLN A 17 21.17 4.51 -12.64
C GLN A 17 22.41 3.69 -13.00
N ASN A 18 23.61 4.24 -12.75
CA ASN A 18 24.87 3.53 -12.97
C ASN A 18 25.29 2.61 -11.81
N SER A 19 24.44 2.45 -10.79
CA SER A 19 24.73 1.57 -9.65
C SER A 19 24.38 0.12 -9.97
N ALA A 20 25.21 -0.80 -9.47
CA ALA A 20 24.97 -2.24 -9.62
C ALA A 20 23.64 -2.68 -8.96
N MET A 21 23.22 -1.97 -7.90
CA MET A 21 21.95 -2.21 -7.20
C MET A 21 20.74 -1.88 -8.09
N TYR A 22 20.75 -0.75 -8.80
CA TYR A 22 19.67 -0.41 -9.72
C TYR A 22 19.58 -1.42 -10.87
N TYR A 23 20.72 -1.78 -11.46
CA TYR A 23 20.79 -2.78 -12.52
C TYR A 23 20.28 -4.15 -12.08
N SER A 24 20.70 -4.64 -10.90
CA SER A 24 20.26 -5.94 -10.38
C SER A 24 18.78 -5.94 -10.00
N PHE A 25 18.27 -4.82 -9.51
CA PHE A 25 16.87 -4.66 -9.16
C PHE A 25 15.94 -4.75 -10.38
N ILE A 26 16.25 -4.02 -11.48
CA ILE A 26 15.41 -4.04 -12.69
C ILE A 26 15.53 -5.33 -13.51
N HIS A 27 16.60 -6.12 -13.34
CA HIS A 27 16.76 -7.41 -14.03
C HIS A 27 16.18 -8.57 -13.21
N ASN A 28 15.95 -8.38 -11.91
CA ASN A 28 15.38 -9.40 -11.05
C ASN A 28 13.84 -9.28 -11.03
N ARG A 29 13.17 -10.19 -11.76
CA ARG A 29 11.71 -10.24 -11.84
C ARG A 29 11.04 -10.38 -10.46
N THR A 30 11.62 -11.18 -9.57
CA THR A 30 11.09 -11.37 -8.21
C THR A 30 11.14 -10.06 -7.43
N ALA A 31 12.29 -9.35 -7.47
CA ALA A 31 12.43 -8.06 -6.80
C ALA A 31 11.43 -7.02 -7.32
N MET A 32 11.23 -6.96 -8.65
CA MET A 32 10.25 -6.06 -9.26
C MET A 32 8.81 -6.39 -8.86
N VAL A 33 8.42 -7.67 -8.86
CA VAL A 33 7.06 -8.08 -8.46
C VAL A 33 6.82 -7.77 -6.99
N SER A 34 7.76 -8.10 -6.11
CA SER A 34 7.65 -7.77 -4.68
C SER A 34 7.54 -6.26 -4.46
N ALA A 35 8.36 -5.47 -5.17
CA ALA A 35 8.28 -4.02 -5.10
C ALA A 35 6.95 -3.47 -5.61
N ALA A 36 6.39 -4.04 -6.68
CA ALA A 36 5.08 -3.64 -7.20
C ALA A 36 3.95 -3.94 -6.19
N ILE A 37 3.99 -5.09 -5.50
CA ILE A 37 3.03 -5.44 -4.45
C ILE A 37 3.11 -4.43 -3.29
N VAL A 38 4.32 -4.17 -2.79
CA VAL A 38 4.53 -3.18 -1.70
C VAL A 38 4.07 -1.79 -2.13
N PHE A 39 4.43 -1.36 -3.34
CA PHE A 39 4.01 -0.07 -3.88
C PHE A 39 2.48 0.03 -3.99
N THR A 40 1.82 -1.07 -4.38
CA THR A 40 0.35 -1.15 -4.42
C THR A 40 -0.24 -0.95 -3.03
N TYR A 41 0.30 -1.59 -1.99
CA TYR A 41 -0.18 -1.38 -0.62
C TYR A 41 0.04 0.04 -0.13
N VAL A 42 1.17 0.66 -0.46
CA VAL A 42 1.42 2.07 -0.13
C VAL A 42 0.39 2.97 -0.81
N LEU A 43 0.09 2.75 -2.09
CA LEU A 43 -0.95 3.51 -2.79
C LEU A 43 -2.33 3.32 -2.16
N LEU A 44 -2.72 2.07 -1.85
CA LEU A 44 -3.99 1.80 -1.18
C LEU A 44 -4.09 2.48 0.19
N ALA A 45 -3.01 2.50 0.97
CA ALA A 45 -2.97 3.16 2.27
C ALA A 45 -3.10 4.69 2.15
N VAL A 46 -2.40 5.30 1.20
CA VAL A 46 -2.47 6.76 0.95
C VAL A 46 -3.86 7.15 0.43
N LEU A 47 -4.44 6.33 -0.43
CA LEU A 47 -5.77 6.57 -1.02
C LEU A 47 -6.92 6.05 -0.16
N ALA A 48 -6.65 5.43 0.99
CA ALA A 48 -7.67 4.86 1.87
C ALA A 48 -8.82 5.83 2.21
N PRO A 49 -8.58 7.13 2.51
CA PRO A 49 -9.67 8.07 2.81
C PRO A 49 -10.65 8.31 1.66
N LEU A 50 -10.27 7.98 0.41
CA LEU A 50 -11.10 8.14 -0.78
C LEU A 50 -11.81 6.85 -1.21
N ILE A 51 -11.24 5.70 -0.88
CA ILE A 51 -11.71 4.38 -1.38
C ILE A 51 -12.32 3.50 -0.30
N ALA A 52 -11.91 3.66 0.96
CA ALA A 52 -12.39 2.83 2.05
C ALA A 52 -13.82 3.23 2.44
N PRO A 53 -14.75 2.27 2.59
CA PRO A 53 -16.12 2.57 2.98
C PRO A 53 -16.26 2.99 4.44
N TYR A 54 -15.32 2.56 5.30
CA TYR A 54 -15.36 2.77 6.75
C TYR A 54 -14.06 3.39 7.24
N ASN A 55 -14.16 4.28 8.22
CA ASN A 55 -13.03 4.86 8.91
C ASN A 55 -12.80 4.13 10.25
N PRO A 56 -11.69 3.41 10.42
CA PRO A 56 -11.43 2.65 11.66
C PRO A 56 -11.24 3.55 12.89
N TRP A 57 -11.06 4.86 12.72
CA TRP A 57 -10.90 5.82 13.81
C TRP A 57 -12.21 6.53 14.17
N ASP A 58 -13.30 6.28 13.44
CA ASP A 58 -14.60 6.88 13.69
C ASP A 58 -15.52 5.89 14.41
N LEU A 59 -15.61 6.01 15.74
CA LEU A 59 -16.41 5.14 16.58
C LEU A 59 -17.92 5.26 16.32
N THR A 60 -18.38 6.31 15.62
CA THR A 60 -19.80 6.49 15.32
C THR A 60 -20.28 5.64 14.15
N GLN A 61 -19.35 5.05 13.39
CA GLN A 61 -19.65 4.17 12.26
C GLN A 61 -19.86 2.71 12.69
N PHE A 62 -19.55 2.38 13.95
CA PHE A 62 -19.67 1.03 14.49
C PHE A 62 -20.90 0.92 15.39
N ASP A 63 -21.68 -0.15 15.19
CA ASP A 63 -22.78 -0.53 16.08
C ASP A 63 -22.53 -1.94 16.61
N ILE A 64 -22.47 -2.07 17.94
CA ILE A 64 -22.24 -3.35 18.59
C ILE A 64 -23.40 -4.34 18.40
N MET A 65 -24.57 -3.86 17.97
CA MET A 65 -25.68 -4.73 17.55
C MET A 65 -25.41 -5.42 16.21
N ASP A 66 -24.51 -4.88 15.39
CA ASP A 66 -24.09 -5.47 14.12
C ASP A 66 -22.92 -6.46 14.29
N SER A 67 -22.60 -6.90 15.53
CA SER A 67 -21.50 -7.84 15.80
C SER A 67 -21.81 -9.28 15.40
N GLU A 68 -20.77 -10.00 14.96
CA GLU A 68 -20.80 -11.43 14.59
C GLU A 68 -21.84 -11.81 13.53
N ILE A 69 -22.21 -10.87 12.65
CA ILE A 69 -23.07 -11.14 11.50
C ILE A 69 -22.31 -12.06 10.53
N PRO A 70 -22.89 -13.19 10.13
CA PRO A 70 -22.22 -14.11 9.23
C PRO A 70 -22.23 -13.62 7.76
N PRO A 71 -21.29 -14.10 6.92
CA PRO A 71 -21.23 -13.74 5.51
C PRO A 71 -22.48 -14.17 4.73
N ILE A 72 -22.70 -13.56 3.57
CA ILE A 72 -23.82 -13.91 2.70
C ILE A 72 -23.84 -15.42 2.40
N GLY A 73 -25.00 -16.04 2.61
CA GLY A 73 -25.22 -17.48 2.40
C GLY A 73 -25.71 -18.22 3.65
N SER A 74 -25.65 -17.59 4.82
CA SER A 74 -26.26 -18.07 6.06
C SER A 74 -27.63 -17.45 6.33
N VAL A 75 -28.38 -18.07 7.23
CA VAL A 75 -29.76 -17.68 7.60
C VAL A 75 -29.83 -16.27 8.20
N GLU A 76 -28.80 -15.86 8.93
CA GLU A 76 -28.72 -14.58 9.65
C GLU A 76 -27.84 -13.55 8.94
N ALA A 77 -27.49 -13.78 7.66
CA ALA A 77 -26.66 -12.84 6.92
C ALA A 77 -27.40 -11.53 6.63
N ASP A 78 -26.71 -10.40 6.84
CA ASP A 78 -27.18 -9.10 6.40
C ASP A 78 -26.52 -8.68 5.08
N SER A 79 -27.31 -8.22 4.13
CA SER A 79 -26.85 -7.69 2.83
C SER A 79 -25.89 -6.50 2.94
N ARG A 80 -25.90 -5.75 4.06
CA ARG A 80 -24.95 -4.68 4.35
C ARG A 80 -23.52 -5.19 4.51
N PHE A 81 -23.36 -6.43 4.96
CA PHE A 81 -22.07 -7.03 5.32
C PHE A 81 -21.81 -8.28 4.51
N MET A 82 -21.33 -8.11 3.27
CA MET A 82 -21.14 -9.23 2.34
C MET A 82 -20.24 -10.36 2.89
N LEU A 83 -19.23 -9.98 3.66
CA LEU A 83 -18.26 -10.90 4.27
C LEU A 83 -18.56 -11.18 5.75
N GLY A 84 -19.65 -10.65 6.29
CA GLY A 84 -19.94 -10.64 7.71
C GLY A 84 -19.19 -9.53 8.47
N THR A 85 -19.36 -9.54 9.78
CA THR A 85 -18.78 -8.57 10.73
C THR A 85 -17.98 -9.28 11.81
N ASP A 86 -17.13 -8.53 12.52
CA ASP A 86 -16.36 -9.05 13.65
C ASP A 86 -17.10 -8.82 14.99
N ALA A 87 -16.39 -8.98 16.12
CA ALA A 87 -16.97 -8.85 17.46
C ALA A 87 -17.35 -7.40 17.86
N MET A 88 -16.99 -6.39 17.06
CA MET A 88 -17.35 -4.99 17.29
C MET A 88 -18.44 -4.50 16.32
N GLY A 89 -18.71 -5.25 15.23
CA GLY A 89 -19.55 -4.83 14.12
C GLY A 89 -18.73 -4.28 12.96
#